data_AF-A0A3B9GWV6-F1
#
_entry.id   AF-A0A3B9GWV6-F1
#
_cell.length_a   1.000
_cell.length_b   1.000
_cell.length_c   1.000
_cell.angle_alpha   90.00
_cell.angle_beta   90.00
_cell.angle_gamma   90.00
#
_symmetry.space_group_name_H-M   'P 1'
#
loop_
_entity.id
_entity.type
_entity.pdbx_description
1 polymer ?
#
loop_
_entity_poly.entity_id
_entity_poly.type
_entity_poly.pdbx_seq_one_letter_code
_entity_poly.pdbx_strand_id
1 'polypeptide(L)'
;YWRPLIRGINDTDAHIEKAAQLSNFAHATAFTGLFLREEIRAHLRGLGLEDVYADVARRKVMPQELERRILSRSKASKLFRKTSCAVAHAWSTHDYNGHVGLPDLCDICPPEQVRRCKAAFVRPKLEEVLRLASIAGLDVEAVTVEDDRIFVSNSSEEQRYFLQHSLNFQVHDRAHPHTPGRHGRAEIGWTT
;
A
#
# COMPACT_ATOMS: atom_id res chain seq x y z
N TYR A 1 9.33 -0.89 -12.06
CA TYR A 1 9.18 -0.76 -10.59
C TYR A 1 9.97 0.45 -10.13
N TRP A 2 9.38 1.33 -9.32
CA TRP A 2 10.03 2.56 -8.83
C TRP A 2 10.01 2.61 -7.30
N ARG A 3 10.88 1.81 -6.67
CA ARG A 3 10.96 1.65 -5.20
C ARG A 3 12.32 1.09 -4.76
N PRO A 4 12.79 1.39 -3.53
CA PRO A 4 12.20 2.38 -2.63
C PRO A 4 12.51 3.81 -3.08
N LEU A 5 11.52 4.70 -2.91
CA LEU A 5 11.73 6.15 -2.98
C LEU A 5 12.23 6.65 -1.62
N ILE A 6 13.36 7.35 -1.60
CA ILE A 6 14.02 7.86 -0.41
C ILE A 6 14.29 9.35 -0.61
N ARG A 7 13.81 10.17 0.32
CA ARG A 7 13.98 11.63 0.26
C ARG A 7 15.48 11.99 0.25
N GLY A 8 15.87 12.95 -0.58
CA GLY A 8 17.25 13.42 -0.71
C GLY A 8 18.21 12.46 -1.42
N ILE A 9 17.78 11.24 -1.76
CA ILE A 9 18.64 10.25 -2.45
C ILE A 9 18.22 10.08 -3.90
N ASN A 10 16.97 9.69 -4.15
CA ASN A 10 16.47 9.35 -5.49
C ASN A 10 15.13 10.03 -5.82
N ASP A 11 14.96 11.25 -5.34
CA ASP A 11 13.71 12.02 -5.38
C ASP A 11 13.83 13.40 -6.03
N THR A 12 14.96 13.71 -6.68
CA THR A 12 15.12 14.95 -7.46
C THR A 12 14.20 14.96 -8.69
N ASP A 13 13.96 16.14 -9.28
CA ASP A 13 13.13 16.27 -10.48
C ASP A 13 13.68 15.45 -11.65
N ALA A 14 15.00 15.39 -11.82
CA ALA A 14 15.64 14.55 -12.84
C ALA A 14 15.38 13.06 -12.61
N HIS A 15 15.41 12.59 -11.35
CA HIS A 15 15.07 11.20 -11.03
C HIS A 15 13.60 10.89 -11.35
N ILE A 16 12.69 11.80 -10.98
CA ILE A 16 11.26 11.68 -11.24
C ILE A 16 10.96 11.61 -12.74
N GLU A 17 11.55 12.53 -13.50
CA GLU A 17 11.36 12.58 -14.94
C GLU A 17 11.92 11.33 -15.63
N LYS A 18 13.13 10.89 -15.24
CA LYS A 18 13.71 9.67 -15.81
C LYS A 18 12.86 8.44 -15.51
N ALA A 19 12.37 8.30 -14.28
CA ALA A 19 11.50 7.19 -13.91
C ALA A 19 10.16 7.24 -14.66
N ALA A 20 9.58 8.43 -14.84
CA ALA A 20 8.36 8.63 -15.64
C ALA A 20 8.59 8.23 -17.11
N GLN A 21 9.71 8.63 -17.72
CA GLN A 21 10.05 8.21 -19.09
C GLN A 21 10.16 6.69 -19.22
N LEU A 22 10.87 6.05 -18.28
CA LEU A 22 11.02 4.58 -18.26
C LEU A 22 9.69 3.86 -18.05
N SER A 23 8.76 4.44 -17.29
CA SER A 23 7.46 3.85 -17.01
C SER A 23 6.59 3.66 -18.25
N ASN A 24 6.84 4.42 -19.34
CA ASN A 24 6.12 4.28 -20.60
C ASN A 24 6.39 2.94 -21.31
N PHE A 25 7.53 2.31 -21.01
CA PHE A 25 7.90 1.00 -21.56
C PHE A 25 7.47 -0.17 -20.68
N ALA A 26 6.86 0.11 -19.51
CA ALA A 26 6.39 -0.91 -18.60
C ALA A 26 4.90 -1.21 -18.80
N HIS A 27 4.52 -2.48 -18.61
CA HIS A 27 3.10 -2.87 -18.56
C HIS A 27 2.35 -2.16 -17.42
N ALA A 28 3.02 -1.94 -16.29
CA ALA A 28 2.53 -1.19 -15.14
C ALA A 28 3.72 -0.74 -14.27
N THR A 29 3.57 0.40 -13.59
CA THR A 29 4.60 0.93 -12.69
C THR A 29 4.02 1.16 -11.30
N ALA A 30 4.52 0.40 -10.31
CA ALA A 30 4.28 0.70 -8.91
C ALA A 30 5.36 1.64 -8.36
N PHE A 31 4.94 2.62 -7.55
CA PHE A 31 5.83 3.50 -6.79
C PHE A 31 5.48 3.48 -5.30
N THR A 32 6.51 3.44 -4.46
CA THR A 32 6.34 3.52 -3.00
C THR A 32 7.67 3.87 -2.33
N GLY A 33 7.57 4.44 -1.14
CA GLY A 33 8.73 4.78 -0.33
C GLY A 33 9.34 3.61 0.45
N LEU A 34 10.25 3.94 1.34
CA LEU A 34 11.13 3.02 2.07
C LEU A 34 10.43 2.33 3.23
N PHE A 35 10.68 1.04 3.42
CA PHE A 35 10.33 0.34 4.67
C PHE A 35 11.47 0.55 5.67
N LEU A 36 11.53 1.73 6.31
CA LEU A 36 12.65 2.09 7.16
C LEU A 36 12.59 1.32 8.49
N ARG A 37 13.45 0.31 8.62
CA ARG A 37 13.73 -0.43 9.86
C ARG A 37 15.12 -0.08 10.38
N GLU A 38 15.42 -0.44 11.62
CA GLU A 38 16.68 -0.05 12.26
C GLU A 38 17.90 -0.63 11.51
N GLU A 39 17.77 -1.83 10.96
CA GLU A 39 18.80 -2.48 10.15
C GLU A 39 19.09 -1.68 8.88
N ILE A 40 18.05 -1.15 8.23
CA ILE A 40 18.20 -0.31 7.03
C ILE A 40 18.79 1.04 7.41
N ARG A 41 18.36 1.64 8.52
CA ARG A 41 18.92 2.90 9.03
C ARG A 41 20.42 2.75 9.34
N ALA A 42 20.79 1.71 10.08
CA ALA A 42 22.17 1.39 10.41
C ALA A 42 23.01 1.14 9.15
N HIS A 43 22.46 0.42 8.16
CA HIS A 43 23.13 0.20 6.89
C HIS A 43 23.41 1.52 6.15
N LEU A 44 22.41 2.41 6.03
CA LEU A 44 22.56 3.71 5.37
C LEU A 44 23.60 4.59 6.09
N ARG A 45 23.59 4.62 7.42
CA ARG A 45 24.62 5.31 8.23
C ARG A 45 26.02 4.73 8.00
N GLY A 46 26.13 3.41 7.89
CA GLY A 46 27.38 2.72 7.58
C GLY A 46 27.95 3.09 6.20
N LEU A 47 27.11 3.53 5.27
CA LEU A 47 27.50 4.09 3.96
C LEU A 47 27.82 5.59 4.01
N GLY A 48 27.80 6.22 5.20
CA GLY A 48 28.03 7.64 5.38
C GLY A 48 26.83 8.53 5.07
N LEU A 49 25.63 7.97 4.95
CA LEU A 49 24.41 8.75 4.73
C LEU A 49 23.83 9.22 6.06
N GLU A 50 23.44 10.50 6.10
CA GLU A 50 22.69 11.05 7.23
C GLU A 50 21.28 10.45 7.32
N ASP A 51 20.70 10.51 8.51
CA ASP A 51 19.33 10.07 8.72
C ASP A 51 18.35 10.97 7.97
N VAL A 52 17.74 10.41 6.92
CA VAL A 52 16.72 11.09 6.11
C VAL A 52 15.41 11.30 6.87
N TYR A 53 15.13 10.45 7.86
CA TYR A 53 13.91 10.45 8.65
C TYR A 53 14.26 10.41 10.14
N ALA A 54 13.47 11.11 10.97
CA ALA A 54 13.73 11.21 12.40
C ALA A 54 13.73 9.85 13.13
N ASP A 55 12.89 8.92 12.67
CA ASP A 55 12.73 7.60 13.26
C ASP A 55 12.37 6.52 12.22
N VAL A 56 12.43 5.26 12.64
CA VAL A 56 11.96 4.08 11.89
C VAL A 56 10.44 3.99 11.88
N ALA A 57 9.87 3.16 11.00
CA ALA A 57 8.43 3.00 10.92
C ALA A 57 7.99 1.55 10.66
N ARG A 58 6.84 1.17 11.24
CA ARG A 58 6.21 -0.12 10.94
C ARG A 58 5.76 -0.22 9.49
N ARG A 59 5.25 0.88 8.93
CA ARG A 59 4.77 0.99 7.54
C ARG A 59 5.81 1.69 6.67
N LYS A 60 5.64 1.62 5.35
CA LYS A 60 6.54 2.33 4.42
C LYS A 60 6.42 3.85 4.62
N VAL A 61 7.56 4.51 4.77
CA VAL A 61 7.70 5.96 4.78
C VAL A 61 7.66 6.45 3.35
N MET A 62 6.66 7.26 3.00
CA MET A 62 6.53 7.86 1.67
C MET A 62 6.09 9.31 1.87
N PRO A 63 6.98 10.29 1.66
CA PRO A 63 6.64 11.69 1.86
C PRO A 63 5.48 12.15 0.96
N GLN A 64 4.52 12.86 1.53
CA GLN A 64 3.33 13.32 0.79
C GLN A 64 3.71 14.26 -0.37
N GLU A 65 4.64 15.17 -0.12
CA GLU A 65 5.13 16.12 -1.13
C GLU A 65 5.84 15.40 -2.30
N LEU A 66 6.60 14.34 -2.03
CA LEU A 66 7.21 13.51 -3.07
C LEU A 66 6.15 12.79 -3.91
N GLU A 67 5.11 12.21 -3.29
CA GLU A 67 4.01 11.63 -4.05
C GLU A 67 3.33 12.66 -4.95
N ARG A 68 3.02 13.86 -4.42
CA ARG A 68 2.43 14.94 -5.22
C ARG A 68 3.30 15.30 -6.42
N ARG A 69 4.63 15.41 -6.23
CA ARG A 69 5.57 15.70 -7.33
C ARG A 69 5.62 14.59 -8.38
N ILE A 70 5.55 13.34 -7.96
CA ILE A 70 5.48 12.18 -8.87
C ILE A 70 4.18 12.24 -9.68
N LEU A 71 3.04 12.43 -9.02
CA LEU A 71 1.73 12.46 -9.67
C LEU A 71 1.57 13.66 -10.61
N SER A 72 2.12 14.83 -10.26
CA SER A 72 2.01 16.02 -11.11
C SER A 72 2.91 15.98 -12.35
N ARG A 73 4.05 15.30 -12.28
CA ARG A 73 5.02 15.20 -13.39
C ARG A 73 4.83 13.95 -14.24
N SER A 74 4.30 12.87 -13.67
CA SER A 74 4.07 11.63 -14.39
C SER A 74 2.80 11.70 -15.21
N LYS A 75 2.94 11.74 -16.54
CA LYS A 75 1.83 11.49 -17.48
C LYS A 75 1.56 10.00 -17.72
N ALA A 76 2.27 9.12 -17.02
CA ALA A 76 2.15 7.69 -17.22
C ALA A 76 0.76 7.20 -16.81
N SER A 77 0.03 6.63 -17.77
CA SER A 77 -1.35 6.17 -17.57
C SER A 77 -1.46 4.88 -16.73
N LYS A 78 -0.34 4.30 -16.29
CA LYS A 78 -0.26 2.98 -15.64
C LYS A 78 0.55 3.02 -14.35
N LEU A 79 0.30 4.03 -13.53
CA LEU A 79 0.99 4.27 -12.27
C LEU A 79 0.14 3.81 -11.07
N PHE A 80 0.76 3.15 -10.08
CA PHE A 80 0.06 2.53 -8.95
C PHE A 80 0.75 2.78 -7.62
N ARG A 81 -0.01 3.08 -6.56
CA ARG A 81 0.51 3.18 -5.17
C ARG A 81 0.85 1.82 -4.57
N LYS A 82 0.26 0.74 -5.11
CA LYS A 82 0.35 -0.62 -4.57
C LYS A 82 0.95 -1.54 -5.63
N THR A 83 1.98 -2.29 -5.23
CA THR A 83 2.61 -3.29 -6.10
C THR A 83 1.63 -4.33 -6.59
N SER A 84 0.75 -4.82 -5.72
CA SER A 84 -0.28 -5.80 -6.08
C SER A 84 -1.23 -5.29 -7.17
N CYS A 85 -1.65 -4.02 -7.13
CA CYS A 85 -2.45 -3.40 -8.19
C CYS A 85 -1.72 -3.31 -9.53
N ALA A 86 -0.43 -2.94 -9.51
CA ALA A 86 0.37 -2.90 -10.74
C ALA A 86 0.54 -4.28 -11.37
N VAL A 87 0.81 -5.30 -10.55
CA VAL A 87 0.90 -6.70 -11.00
C VAL A 87 -0.44 -7.15 -11.56
N ALA A 88 -1.54 -6.94 -10.83
CA ALA A 88 -2.87 -7.31 -11.29
C ALA A 88 -3.22 -6.67 -12.65
N HIS A 89 -2.89 -5.38 -12.83
CA HIS A 89 -3.09 -4.68 -14.09
C HIS A 89 -2.29 -5.28 -15.23
N ALA A 90 -0.99 -5.54 -15.02
CA ALA A 90 -0.14 -6.16 -16.03
C ALA A 90 -0.65 -7.53 -16.48
N TRP A 91 -1.29 -8.28 -15.59
CA TRP A 91 -1.88 -9.60 -15.85
C TRP A 91 -3.37 -9.56 -16.20
N SER A 92 -3.94 -8.36 -16.40
CA SER A 92 -5.36 -8.17 -16.71
C SER A 92 -6.33 -8.82 -15.71
N THR A 93 -5.94 -8.91 -14.44
CA THR A 93 -6.74 -9.45 -13.34
C THR A 93 -7.09 -8.36 -12.31
N HIS A 94 -7.86 -8.69 -11.29
CA HIS A 94 -8.13 -7.81 -10.16
C HIS A 94 -7.01 -7.91 -9.10
N ASP A 95 -6.85 -6.85 -8.30
CA ASP A 95 -6.01 -6.92 -7.10
C ASP A 95 -6.64 -7.89 -6.09
N TYR A 96 -5.79 -8.57 -5.32
CA TYR A 96 -6.19 -9.59 -4.33
C TYR A 96 -6.25 -9.06 -2.89
N ASN A 97 -6.07 -7.75 -2.70
CA ASN A 97 -6.11 -7.14 -1.37
C ASN A 97 -7.46 -6.46 -1.08
N GLY A 98 -8.38 -6.36 -2.05
CA GLY A 98 -9.66 -5.67 -1.83
C GLY A 98 -9.55 -4.15 -1.67
N HIS A 99 -8.52 -3.51 -2.24
CA HIS A 99 -8.27 -2.07 -2.06
C HIS A 99 -9.42 -1.15 -2.53
N VAL A 100 -10.26 -1.61 -3.47
CA VAL A 100 -11.32 -0.80 -4.08
C VAL A 100 -12.47 -0.44 -3.12
N GLY A 101 -12.56 -1.13 -1.97
CA GLY A 101 -13.47 -0.76 -0.89
C GLY A 101 -13.07 0.51 -0.16
N LEU A 102 -11.77 0.87 -0.14
CA LEU A 102 -11.29 2.00 0.63
C LEU A 102 -11.35 3.30 -0.20
N PRO A 103 -11.93 4.39 0.35
CA PRO A 103 -11.86 5.71 -0.24
C PRO A 103 -10.41 6.14 -0.52
N ASP A 104 -10.22 6.94 -1.57
CA ASP A 104 -8.97 7.62 -1.98
C ASP A 104 -7.82 6.71 -2.43
N LEU A 105 -7.87 5.40 -2.22
CA LEU A 105 -6.75 4.53 -2.57
C LEU A 105 -6.59 4.31 -4.08
N CYS A 106 -7.71 4.30 -4.80
CA CYS A 106 -7.79 3.93 -6.21
C CYS A 106 -7.98 5.11 -7.18
N ASP A 107 -7.99 6.35 -6.70
CA ASP A 107 -8.15 7.59 -7.50
C ASP A 107 -7.13 7.72 -8.65
N ILE A 108 -5.93 7.17 -8.52
CA ILE A 108 -4.90 7.18 -9.59
C ILE A 108 -4.85 5.90 -10.43
N CYS A 109 -5.63 4.87 -10.09
CA CYS A 109 -5.61 3.61 -10.83
C CYS A 109 -6.29 3.79 -12.19
N PRO A 110 -5.86 3.07 -13.25
CA PRO A 110 -6.53 3.12 -14.54
C PRO A 110 -8.01 2.70 -14.42
N PRO A 111 -8.94 3.36 -15.12
CA PRO A 111 -10.38 3.08 -14.99
C PRO A 111 -10.74 1.62 -15.29
N GLU A 112 -10.07 0.97 -16.23
CA GLU A 112 -10.24 -0.45 -16.52
C GLU A 112 -9.82 -1.35 -15.35
N GLN A 113 -8.77 -0.98 -14.62
CA GLN A 113 -8.36 -1.71 -13.42
C GLN A 113 -9.40 -1.55 -12.31
N VAL A 114 -9.87 -0.32 -12.09
CA VAL A 114 -10.90 -0.04 -11.08
C VAL A 114 -12.17 -0.84 -11.39
N ARG A 115 -12.60 -0.92 -12.66
CA ARG A 115 -13.75 -1.74 -13.07
C ARG A 115 -13.55 -3.22 -12.75
N ARG A 116 -12.39 -3.80 -13.07
CA ARG A 116 -12.08 -5.21 -12.75
C ARG A 116 -12.11 -5.47 -11.25
N CYS A 117 -11.48 -4.59 -10.46
CA CYS A 117 -11.48 -4.71 -9.01
C CYS A 117 -12.90 -4.58 -8.43
N LYS A 118 -13.73 -3.63 -8.90
CA LYS A 118 -15.12 -3.50 -8.46
C LYS A 118 -15.97 -4.73 -8.79
N ALA A 119 -15.78 -5.32 -9.98
CA ALA A 119 -16.50 -6.53 -10.37
C ALA A 119 -16.15 -7.75 -9.49
N ALA A 120 -14.92 -7.81 -8.99
CA ALA A 120 -14.45 -8.86 -8.09
C ALA A 120 -14.67 -8.54 -6.59
N PHE A 121 -15.11 -7.33 -6.26
CA PHE A 121 -15.27 -6.90 -4.88
C PHE A 121 -16.62 -7.37 -4.34
N VAL A 122 -16.55 -8.33 -3.43
CA VAL A 122 -17.73 -8.92 -2.79
C VAL A 122 -17.53 -8.84 -1.28
N ARG A 123 -18.51 -8.26 -0.57
CA ARG A 123 -18.50 -8.25 0.88
C ARG A 123 -18.58 -9.71 1.38
N PRO A 124 -17.60 -10.18 2.17
CA PRO A 124 -17.58 -11.56 2.63
C PRO A 124 -18.69 -11.83 3.66
N LYS A 125 -19.20 -13.06 3.67
CA LYS A 125 -20.17 -13.50 4.67
C LYS A 125 -19.50 -13.59 6.04
N LEU A 126 -20.19 -13.15 7.09
CA LEU A 126 -19.67 -13.17 8.46
C LEU A 126 -19.16 -14.56 8.87
N GLU A 127 -19.91 -15.62 8.58
CA GLU A 127 -19.54 -17.01 8.88
C GLU A 127 -18.14 -17.39 8.33
N GLU A 128 -17.85 -17.02 7.08
CA GLU A 128 -16.56 -17.32 6.46
C GLU A 128 -15.43 -16.49 7.07
N VAL A 129 -15.70 -15.23 7.42
CA VAL A 129 -14.73 -14.38 8.12
C VAL A 129 -14.38 -14.96 9.48
N LEU A 130 -15.37 -15.38 10.27
CA LEU A 130 -15.16 -15.97 11.59
C LEU A 130 -14.41 -17.30 11.50
N ARG A 131 -14.72 -18.13 10.50
CA ARG A 131 -13.99 -19.39 10.24
C ARG A 131 -12.51 -19.14 9.96
N LEU A 132 -12.19 -18.20 9.07
CA LEU A 132 -10.80 -17.85 8.75
C LEU A 132 -10.08 -17.16 9.92
N ALA A 133 -10.78 -16.32 10.69
CA ALA A 133 -10.25 -15.70 11.90
C ALA A 133 -9.86 -16.76 12.94
N SER A 134 -10.73 -17.77 13.15
CA SER A 134 -10.44 -18.90 14.03
C SER A 134 -9.21 -19.69 13.58
N ILE A 135 -9.12 -20.02 12.27
CA ILE A 135 -7.95 -20.70 11.69
C ILE A 135 -6.66 -19.89 11.89
N ALA A 136 -6.74 -18.57 11.78
CA ALA A 136 -5.62 -17.67 11.99
C ALA A 136 -5.24 -17.52 13.48
N GLY A 137 -6.02 -18.06 14.41
CA GLY A 137 -5.82 -17.87 15.85
C GLY A 137 -6.19 -16.47 16.34
N LEU A 138 -7.15 -15.81 15.69
CA LEU A 138 -7.68 -14.52 16.11
C LEU A 138 -8.87 -14.69 17.06
N ASP A 139 -9.09 -13.67 17.89
CA ASP A 139 -10.30 -13.55 18.70
C ASP A 139 -11.52 -13.27 17.81
N VAL A 140 -12.35 -14.30 17.63
CA VAL A 140 -13.55 -14.25 16.78
C VAL A 140 -14.62 -13.30 17.32
N GLU A 141 -14.69 -13.09 18.63
CA GLU A 141 -15.67 -12.19 19.26
C GLU A 141 -15.33 -10.71 19.00
N ALA A 142 -14.06 -10.41 18.72
CA ALA A 142 -13.59 -9.08 18.38
C ALA A 142 -13.74 -8.73 16.89
N VAL A 143 -14.19 -9.67 16.05
CA VAL A 143 -14.32 -9.50 14.60
C VAL A 143 -15.58 -8.71 14.25
N THR A 144 -15.44 -7.67 13.43
CA THR A 144 -16.60 -7.01 12.81
C THR A 144 -16.40 -6.88 11.30
N VAL A 145 -17.47 -7.07 10.53
CA VAL A 145 -17.47 -6.94 9.07
C VAL A 145 -18.29 -5.73 8.67
N GLU A 146 -17.63 -4.70 8.17
CA GLU A 146 -18.26 -3.51 7.60
C GLU A 146 -18.39 -3.64 6.07
N ASP A 147 -18.89 -2.59 5.41
CA ASP A 147 -19.14 -2.62 3.97
C ASP A 147 -17.86 -2.61 3.13
N ASP A 148 -16.77 -2.07 3.66
CA ASP A 148 -15.51 -1.91 2.93
C ASP A 148 -14.29 -2.60 3.56
N ARG A 149 -14.41 -3.07 4.81
CA ARG A 149 -13.32 -3.71 5.55
C ARG A 149 -13.81 -4.60 6.69
N ILE A 150 -12.92 -5.48 7.12
CA ILE A 150 -13.05 -6.28 8.33
C ILE A 150 -12.15 -5.68 9.39
N PHE A 151 -12.65 -5.60 10.63
CA PHE A 151 -11.84 -5.25 11.79
C PHE A 151 -11.56 -6.48 12.64
N VAL A 152 -10.31 -6.56 13.09
CA VAL A 152 -9.81 -7.56 14.04
C VAL A 152 -9.02 -6.86 15.15
N SER A 153 -8.67 -7.56 16.22
CA SER A 153 -7.91 -7.01 17.35
C SER A 153 -6.67 -7.87 17.63
N ASN A 154 -5.59 -7.23 18.11
CA ASN A 154 -4.35 -7.87 18.55
C ASN A 154 -3.75 -8.87 17.54
N SER A 155 -3.83 -8.53 16.26
CA SER A 155 -3.42 -9.39 15.16
C SER A 155 -1.99 -9.11 14.67
N SER A 156 -1.31 -10.14 14.21
CA SER A 156 -0.05 -10.03 13.46
C SER A 156 -0.31 -9.63 11.99
N GLU A 157 0.74 -9.24 11.26
CA GLU A 157 0.58 -8.93 9.82
C GLU A 157 0.20 -10.17 9.01
N GLU A 158 0.78 -11.32 9.34
CA GLU A 158 0.55 -12.60 8.68
C GLU A 158 -0.90 -13.06 8.86
N GLN A 159 -1.44 -12.96 10.08
CA GLN A 159 -2.85 -13.31 10.36
C GLN A 159 -3.79 -12.45 9.51
N ARG A 160 -3.56 -11.13 9.46
CA ARG A 160 -4.38 -10.24 8.63
C ARG A 160 -4.22 -10.49 7.14
N TYR A 161 -3.00 -10.72 6.66
CA TYR A 161 -2.76 -11.02 5.25
C TYR A 161 -3.40 -12.34 4.84
N PHE A 162 -3.42 -13.34 5.71
CA PHE A 162 -4.14 -14.58 5.46
C PHE A 162 -5.62 -14.33 5.22
N LEU A 163 -6.31 -13.60 6.10
CA LEU A 163 -7.72 -13.25 5.91
C LEU A 163 -7.90 -12.38 4.65
N GLN A 164 -7.10 -11.34 4.50
CA GLN A 164 -7.22 -10.36 3.42
C GLN A 164 -7.06 -10.99 2.04
N HIS A 165 -6.04 -11.84 1.85
CA HIS A 165 -5.79 -12.49 0.57
C HIS A 165 -6.79 -13.62 0.28
N SER A 166 -7.29 -14.29 1.32
CA SER A 166 -8.32 -15.34 1.17
C SER A 166 -9.68 -14.76 0.78
N LEU A 167 -10.00 -13.58 1.30
CA LEU A 167 -11.30 -12.93 1.11
C LEU A 167 -11.30 -11.88 0.00
N ASN A 168 -10.13 -11.49 -0.51
CA ASN A 168 -9.96 -10.33 -1.37
C ASN A 168 -10.64 -9.07 -0.78
N PHE A 169 -10.44 -8.84 0.51
CA PHE A 169 -11.14 -7.82 1.28
C PHE A 169 -10.21 -7.21 2.33
N GLN A 170 -10.31 -5.91 2.60
CA GLN A 170 -9.38 -5.25 3.54
C GLN A 170 -9.59 -5.75 4.96
N VAL A 171 -8.50 -6.02 5.67
CA VAL A 171 -8.52 -6.46 7.07
C VAL A 171 -7.64 -5.54 7.90
N HIS A 172 -8.26 -4.82 8.83
CA HIS A 172 -7.59 -3.82 9.66
C HIS A 172 -7.54 -4.28 11.12
N ASP A 173 -6.38 -4.08 11.73
CA ASP A 173 -6.25 -4.20 13.18
C ASP A 173 -6.71 -2.90 13.85
N ARG A 174 -7.56 -3.00 14.87
CA ARG A 174 -8.08 -1.84 15.60
C ARG A 174 -6.99 -1.00 16.27
N ALA A 175 -5.92 -1.63 16.77
CA ALA A 175 -4.82 -0.92 17.40
C ALA A 175 -3.92 -0.20 16.36
N HIS A 176 -4.12 -0.46 15.06
CA HIS A 176 -3.28 0.06 13.99
C HIS A 176 -4.11 0.60 12.83
N PRO A 177 -4.95 1.63 13.05
CA PRO A 177 -5.86 2.14 12.04
C PRO A 177 -5.10 2.66 10.80
N HIS A 178 -5.78 2.62 9.66
CA HIS A 178 -5.34 3.31 8.46
C HIS A 178 -5.83 4.75 8.53
N THR A 179 -4.91 5.72 8.49
CA THR A 179 -5.29 7.14 8.45
C THR A 179 -5.76 7.50 7.03
N PRO A 180 -6.85 8.28 6.89
CA PRO A 180 -7.32 8.80 5.61
C PRO A 180 -6.20 9.48 4.80
N GLY A 181 -6.24 9.33 3.48
CA GLY A 181 -5.24 9.87 2.55
C GLY A 181 -3.84 9.23 2.63
N ARG A 182 -3.53 8.42 3.64
CA ARG A 182 -2.18 7.84 3.81
C ARG A 182 -2.01 6.48 3.16
N HIS A 183 -3.07 5.86 2.65
CA HIS A 183 -3.00 4.62 1.88
C HIS A 183 -2.25 3.49 2.60
N GLY A 184 -2.33 3.40 3.94
CA GLY A 184 -1.58 2.42 4.74
C GLY A 184 -0.06 2.65 4.79
N ARG A 185 0.41 3.89 4.59
CA ARG A 185 1.80 4.33 4.79
C ARG A 185 2.02 4.83 6.22
N ALA A 186 3.29 5.01 6.59
CA ALA A 186 3.68 5.53 7.89
C ALA A 186 3.24 7.00 8.07
N GLU A 187 3.15 7.44 9.33
CA GLU A 187 2.93 8.85 9.65
C GLU A 187 4.18 9.69 9.36
N ILE A 188 5.37 9.12 9.60
CA ILE A 188 6.64 9.73 9.23
C ILE A 188 6.63 10.06 7.73
N GLY A 189 7.09 11.26 7.38
CA GLY A 189 7.08 11.80 6.02
C GLY A 189 5.80 12.56 5.65
N TRP A 190 4.79 12.57 6.51
CA TRP A 190 3.61 13.43 6.38
C TRP A 190 3.77 14.61 7.33
N THR A 191 4.35 15.71 6.85
CA THR A 191 4.23 17.00 7.53
C THR A 191 2.78 17.45 7.43
N THR A 192 2.13 17.68 8.56
CA THR A 192 0.92 18.51 8.64
C THR A 192 1.20 19.90 8.11
#